data_AF-A0A401LNL4-F1
#
_entry.id   AF-A0A401LNL4-F1
#
_cell.length_a   1.000
_cell.length_b   1.000
_cell.length_c   1.000
_cell.angle_alpha   90.00
_cell.angle_beta   90.00
_cell.angle_gamma   90.00
#
_symmetry.space_group_name_H-M   'P 1'
#
loop_
_entity.id
_entity.type
_entity.pdbx_description
1 polymer ?
#
loop_
_entity_poly.entity_id
_entity_poly.type
_entity_poly.pdbx_seq_one_letter_code
_entity_poly.pdbx_strand_id
1 'polypeptide(L)' 'MKWSIKHLPKRTQEEINTLRELIKHHVSWCDMIILYGSYARGGYVLWDERVEFGVHTSYQSDLDIMVVISEPNVKQVEDS' A
#
# COMPACT_ATOMS: atom_id res chain seq x y z
N MET A 1 -11.07 4.64 -12.13
CA MET A 1 -10.28 3.76 -11.25
C MET A 1 -9.53 2.75 -12.10
N LYS A 2 -8.22 2.59 -11.89
CA LYS A 2 -7.47 1.48 -12.50
C LYS A 2 -7.73 0.25 -11.64
N TRP A 3 -8.27 -0.80 -12.24
CA TRP A 3 -8.57 -2.07 -11.55
C TRP A 3 -7.40 -3.07 -11.58
N SER A 4 -6.24 -2.63 -12.08
CA SER A 4 -5.09 -3.50 -12.32
C SER A 4 -3.77 -2.80 -12.02
N ILE A 5 -2.87 -3.55 -11.37
CA ILE A 5 -1.48 -3.17 -11.11
C ILE A 5 -0.52 -3.53 -12.26
N LYS A 6 -1.01 -4.05 -13.39
CA LYS A 6 -0.18 -4.47 -14.55
C LYS A 6 0.70 -3.37 -15.14
N HIS A 7 0.37 -2.11 -14.86
CA HIS A 7 1.12 -0.94 -15.30
C HIS A 7 2.31 -0.60 -14.39
N LEU A 8 2.42 -1.24 -13.21
CA LEU A 8 3.55 -1.10 -12.31
C LEU A 8 4.71 -2.03 -12.73
N PRO A 9 5.94 -1.79 -12.28
CA PRO A 9 7.07 -2.68 -12.55
C PRO A 9 6.82 -4.09 -11.99
N LYS A 10 7.37 -5.11 -12.64
CA LYS A 10 7.10 -6.52 -12.28
C LYS A 10 7.39 -6.82 -10.81
N ARG A 11 8.51 -6.32 -10.28
CA ARG A 11 8.88 -6.47 -8.87
C ARG A 11 7.82 -5.89 -7.92
N THR A 12 7.36 -4.66 -8.19
CA THR A 12 6.29 -4.03 -7.41
C THR A 12 4.99 -4.81 -7.49
N GLN A 13 4.67 -5.38 -8.65
CA GLN A 13 3.50 -6.25 -8.78
C GLN A 13 3.61 -7.50 -7.91
N GLU A 14 4.79 -8.14 -7.89
CA GLU A 14 5.07 -9.30 -7.03
C GLU A 14 4.95 -8.94 -5.55
N GLU A 15 5.56 -7.83 -5.11
CA GLU A 15 5.47 -7.33 -3.74
C GLU A 15 4.01 -7.04 -3.31
N ILE A 16 3.23 -6.34 -4.15
CA ILE A 16 1.81 -6.07 -3.88
C ILE A 16 1.00 -7.37 -3.81
N ASN A 17 1.27 -8.34 -4.68
CA ASN A 17 0.56 -9.63 -4.65
C ASN A 17 0.91 -10.42 -3.39
N THR A 18 2.18 -10.42 -2.96
CA THR A 18 2.58 -11.04 -1.69
C THR A 18 1.87 -10.39 -0.50
N LEU A 19 1.84 -9.06 -0.44
CA LEU A 19 1.12 -8.33 0.61
C LEU A 19 -0.38 -8.64 0.59
N ARG A 20 -0.99 -8.71 -0.59
CA ARG A 20 -2.40 -9.09 -0.75
C ARG A 20 -2.68 -10.47 -0.17
N GLU A 21 -1.85 -11.47 -0.47
CA GLU A 21 -2.03 -12.82 0.07
C GLU A 21 -1.84 -12.86 1.59
N LEU A 22 -0.83 -12.15 2.12
CA LEU A 22 -0.62 -12.04 3.56
C LEU A 22 -1.80 -11.38 4.27
N ILE A 23 -2.32 -10.27 3.73
CA ILE A 23 -3.50 -9.58 4.28
C ILE A 23 -4.70 -10.54 4.29
N LYS A 24 -4.97 -11.22 3.17
CA LYS A 24 -6.08 -12.19 3.10
C LYS A 24 -5.91 -13.36 4.07
N HIS A 25 -4.68 -13.76 4.37
CA HIS A 25 -4.40 -14.85 5.28
C HIS A 25 -4.54 -14.45 6.75
N HIS A 26 -4.14 -13.23 7.10
CA HIS A 26 -4.05 -12.77 8.50
C HIS A 26 -5.19 -11.84 8.94
N VAL A 27 -5.89 -11.19 8.01
CA VAL A 27 -6.97 -10.25 8.30
C VAL A 27 -8.31 -10.90 7.95
N SER A 28 -9.00 -11.39 8.98
CA SER A 28 -10.36 -11.91 8.87
C SER A 28 -11.34 -10.82 8.42
N TRP A 29 -12.36 -11.22 7.66
CA TRP A 29 -13.40 -10.33 7.14
C TRP A 29 -12.88 -9.14 6.31
N CYS A 30 -11.75 -9.32 5.63
CA CYS A 30 -11.24 -8.35 4.66
C CYS A 30 -12.17 -8.26 3.44
N ASP A 31 -12.90 -7.15 3.32
CA ASP A 31 -13.79 -6.90 2.17
C ASP A 31 -13.03 -6.32 0.99
N MET A 32 -12.07 -5.44 1.27
CA MET A 32 -11.37 -4.71 0.22
C MET A 32 -9.95 -4.36 0.62
N ILE A 33 -9.04 -4.47 -0.36
CA ILE A 33 -7.65 -4.01 -0.27
C ILE A 33 -7.47 -2.95 -1.34
N ILE A 34 -7.11 -1.73 -0.93
CA ILE A 34 -7.02 -0.56 -1.79
C ILE A 34 -5.58 -0.07 -1.79
N LEU A 35 -4.95 -0.06 -2.96
CA LEU A 35 -3.72 0.66 -3.19
C LEU A 35 -4.04 2.15 -3.39
N TYR A 36 -3.44 3.02 -2.59
CA TYR A 36 -3.55 4.48 -2.74
C TYR A 36 -2.15 5.09 -2.96
N GLY A 37 -2.03 6.41 -2.78
CA GLY A 37 -0.72 7.05 -2.87
C GLY A 37 -0.14 7.21 -4.27
N SER A 38 1.17 7.41 -4.32
CA SER A 38 1.93 7.67 -5.55
C SER A 38 1.90 6.48 -6.52
N TYR A 39 1.94 5.24 -5.99
CA TYR A 39 1.81 4.02 -6.78
C TYR A 39 0.44 3.87 -7.45
N ALA A 40 -0.65 4.25 -6.77
CA ALA A 40 -1.98 4.23 -7.39
C ALA A 40 -2.14 5.29 -8.49
N ARG A 41 -1.53 6.48 -8.30
CA ARG A 41 -1.61 7.59 -9.26
C ARG A 41 -0.61 7.48 -10.42
N GLY A 42 0.45 6.69 -10.26
CA GLY A 42 1.53 6.52 -11.24
C GLY A 42 2.67 7.55 -11.13
N GLY A 43 2.72 8.32 -10.04
CA GLY A 43 3.78 9.32 -9.77
C GLY A 43 4.78 8.86 -8.71
N TYR A 44 4.98 7.55 -8.56
CA TYR A 44 5.91 6.97 -7.61
C TYR A 44 7.36 7.09 -8.13
N VAL A 45 8.30 7.16 -7.20
CA VAL A 45 9.75 7.16 -7.46
C VAL A 45 10.31 5.84 -6.97
N LEU A 46 10.94 5.08 -7.86
CA LEU A 46 11.58 3.81 -7.49
C LEU A 46 12.88 4.03 -6.72
N TRP A 47 13.68 4.99 -7.19
CA TRP A 47 14.92 5.40 -6.58
C TRP A 47 15.34 6.72 -7.20
N ASP A 48 15.59 7.72 -6.37
CA ASP A 48 16.18 8.99 -6.76
C ASP A 48 17.32 9.31 -5.80
N GLU A 49 18.47 9.68 -6.34
CA GLU A 49 19.68 10.03 -5.57
C GLU A 49 20.14 11.41 -5.98
N ARG A 50 20.43 12.25 -4.99
CA ARG A 50 20.85 13.63 -5.21
C ARG A 50 21.93 14.05 -4.24
N VAL A 51 22.76 14.98 -4.69
CA VAL A 51 23.72 15.70 -3.85
C VAL A 51 23.18 17.09 -3.62
N GLU A 52 22.61 17.34 -2.44
CA GLU A 52 22.07 18.64 -2.06
C GLU A 52 22.94 19.22 -0.95
N PHE A 53 23.53 20.40 -1.18
CA PHE A 53 24.44 21.06 -0.23
C PHE A 53 25.62 20.19 0.23
N GLY A 54 26.12 19.33 -0.65
CA GLY A 54 27.21 18.38 -0.33
C GLY A 54 26.76 17.13 0.43
N VAL A 55 25.47 16.96 0.69
CA VAL A 55 24.90 15.80 1.38
C VAL A 55 24.25 14.86 0.34
N HIS A 56 24.60 13.58 0.40
CA HIS A 56 23.90 12.55 -0.38
C HIS A 56 22.55 12.26 0.24
N THR A 57 21.50 12.41 -0.55
CA THR A 57 20.12 12.10 -0.18
C THR A 57 19.57 11.09 -1.17
N SER A 58 18.77 10.16 -0.66
CA SER A 58 18.02 9.21 -1.48
C SER A 58 16.54 9.29 -1.14
N TYR A 59 15.71 9.10 -2.16
CA TYR A 59 14.26 9.06 -2.04
C TYR A 59 13.70 7.87 -2.79
N GLN A 60 12.81 7.14 -2.13
CA GLN A 60 12.00 6.08 -2.70
C GLN A 60 10.57 6.26 -2.18
N SER A 61 9.58 6.12 -3.07
CA SER A 61 8.18 6.17 -2.65
C SER A 61 7.80 4.95 -1.83
N ASP A 62 7.03 5.20 -0.78
CA ASP A 62 6.38 4.18 0.03
C ASP A 62 5.17 3.55 -0.67
N LEU A 63 4.72 2.40 -0.14
CA LEU A 63 3.54 1.71 -0.61
C LEU A 63 2.36 1.94 0.35
N ASP A 64 1.38 2.69 -0.14
CA ASP A 64 0.19 3.07 0.62
C ASP A 64 -0.95 2.06 0.42
N ILE A 65 -1.28 1.27 1.45
CA ILE A 65 -2.35 0.25 1.41
C ILE A 65 -3.41 0.51 2.49
N MET A 66 -4.68 0.50 2.10
CA MET A 66 -5.83 0.55 3.00
C MET A 66 -6.59 -0.77 2.93
N VAL A 67 -6.92 -1.33 4.09
CA VAL A 67 -7.69 -2.58 4.21
C VAL A 67 -9.02 -2.25 4.88
N VAL A 68 -10.12 -2.59 4.21
CA VAL A 68 -11.48 -2.44 4.73
C VAL A 68 -11.94 -3.79 5.24
N ILE A 69 -12.42 -3.81 6.49
CA ILE A 69 -12.93 -5.01 7.15
C ILE A 69 -14.39 -4.80 7.57
N SER A 70 -15.21 -5.83 7.39
CA SER A 70 -16.59 -5.86 7.90
C SER A 70 -16.60 -6.67 9.17
N GLU A 71 -16.64 -6.01 10.32
CA GLU A 71 -16.72 -6.72 11.58
C GLU A 71 -18.15 -7.24 11.85
N PRO A 72 -18.34 -8.53 12.13
CA PRO A 72 -19.59 -8.99 12.73
C PRO A 72 -19.54 -8.71 14.24
N ASN A 73 -19.96 -7.51 14.64
CA ASN A 73 -20.17 -7.04 16.03
C ASN A 73 -18.91 -6.70 16.86
N VAL A 74 -18.39 -5.47 16.70
CA VAL A 74 -17.74 -4.79 17.83
C VAL A 74 -18.83 -4.52 18.87
N LYS A 75 -18.74 -5.10 20.07
CA LYS A 75 -19.44 -4.49 21.22
C LYS A 75 -18.78 -3.13 21.45
N GLN A 76 -19.42 -2.05 21.01
CA GLN A 76 -19.02 -0.71 21.42
C GLN A 76 -19.12 -0.66 22.94
N VAL A 77 -17.97 -0.58 23.59
CA VAL A 77 -17.90 -0.14 24.98
C VAL A 77 -17.91 1.39 24.87
N GLU A 78 -19.07 2.00 25.12
CA GLU A 78 -19.15 3.45 25.32
C GLU A 78 -18.33 3.76 26.58
N ASP A 79 -17.26 4.55 26.41
CA ASP A 79 -16.50 5.08 27.55
C ASP A 79 -17.43 5.99 28.38
N SER A 80 -17.46 5.67 29.68
CA SER A 80 -18.35 6.22 30.72
C SER A 80 -18.00 7.64 31.16
#